data_AF-A0A0L0S936-F1
#
_entry.id   AF-A0A0L0S936-F1
#
_cell.length_a   1.000
_cell.length_b   1.000
_cell.length_c   1.000
_cell.angle_alpha   90.00
_cell.angle_beta   90.00
_cell.angle_gamma   90.00
#
_symmetry.space_group_name_H-M   'P 1'
#
loop_
_entity.id
_entity.type
_entity.pdbx_description
1 polymer ?
#
loop_
_entity_poly.entity_id
_entity_poly.type
_entity_poly.pdbx_seq_one_letter_code
_entity_poly.pdbx_strand_id
1 'polypeptide(L)'
;MTSRLDVTLATNSDGPIASTATEDHVRLLEMQHEALAKLERYRILQSLSTNIVNLLATAVFTIATIVSLATINDSFTDILVNVYASVLGFAMLVIEIKPIASVAEYVLFLYTLKGRGLLFVFLGCIIIKTEGFNLFAGIFVISMGLVLFLTAFARHVPFITDVSTNYRMWNEAVARQRRGGAAALFAT
;
A
#
# COMPACT_ATOMS: atom_id res chain seq x y z
N MET A 1 16.86 34.32 -45.18
CA MET A 1 17.44 33.77 -46.43
C MET A 1 17.98 32.40 -46.10
N THR A 2 17.15 31.37 -46.16
CA THR A 2 17.01 30.44 -47.31
C THR A 2 18.20 29.51 -47.46
N SER A 3 18.07 28.27 -47.00
CA SER A 3 18.38 27.14 -47.87
C SER A 3 17.59 25.90 -47.45
N ARG A 4 16.57 25.60 -48.25
CA ARG A 4 15.93 24.28 -48.33
C ARG A 4 17.01 23.28 -48.76
N LEU A 5 17.09 22.14 -48.10
CA LEU A 5 17.53 20.91 -48.75
C LEU A 5 16.38 19.91 -48.66
N ASP A 6 15.53 20.03 -49.67
CA ASP A 6 14.74 18.95 -50.22
C ASP A 6 15.71 17.82 -50.58
N VAL A 7 15.65 16.69 -49.85
CA VAL A 7 16.12 15.40 -50.37
C VAL A 7 14.87 14.64 -50.78
N THR A 8 14.53 14.81 -52.05
CA THR A 8 13.49 14.10 -52.76
C THR A 8 13.80 12.60 -52.81
N LEU A 9 12.89 11.81 -52.25
CA LEU A 9 12.21 10.69 -52.91
C LEU A 9 12.92 10.07 -54.12
N ALA A 10 13.39 8.83 -53.96
CA ALA A 10 12.90 7.66 -54.71
C ALA A 10 13.87 6.47 -54.54
N THR A 11 13.59 5.58 -53.59
CA THR A 11 13.81 4.15 -53.81
C THR A 11 12.50 3.45 -53.56
N ASN A 12 11.77 3.30 -54.66
CA ASN A 12 10.65 2.41 -54.78
C ASN A 12 11.20 0.99 -54.70
N SER A 13 11.09 0.38 -53.52
CA SER A 13 11.10 -1.08 -53.34
C SER A 13 9.88 -1.43 -52.48
N ASP A 14 8.72 -1.41 -53.13
CA ASP A 14 7.50 -2.06 -52.66
C ASP A 14 7.81 -3.52 -52.33
N GLY A 15 7.99 -3.78 -51.04
CA GLY A 15 7.98 -5.09 -50.43
C GLY A 15 7.16 -5.01 -49.14
N PRO A 16 6.20 -5.91 -48.90
CA PRO A 16 5.29 -5.87 -47.73
C PRO A 16 5.97 -6.13 -46.37
N ILE A 17 7.30 -6.05 -46.30
CA ILE A 17 8.13 -6.57 -45.20
C ILE A 17 8.66 -5.43 -44.29
N ALA A 18 8.85 -4.20 -44.82
CA ALA A 18 9.34 -3.06 -44.01
C ALA A 18 8.22 -2.35 -43.23
N SER A 19 7.01 -2.31 -43.79
CA SER A 19 5.82 -1.75 -43.12
C SER A 19 5.36 -2.65 -41.96
N THR A 20 5.43 -3.97 -42.12
CA THR A 20 5.01 -4.95 -41.12
C THR A 20 5.93 -4.98 -39.90
N ALA A 21 7.25 -4.89 -40.08
CA ALA A 21 8.20 -4.86 -38.96
C ALA A 21 8.07 -3.61 -38.06
N THR A 22 7.74 -2.47 -38.67
CA THR A 22 7.52 -1.21 -37.93
C THR A 22 6.19 -1.25 -37.16
N GLU A 23 5.15 -1.79 -37.79
CA GLU A 23 3.83 -1.96 -37.18
C GLU A 23 3.86 -2.97 -36.02
N ASP A 24 4.58 -4.08 -36.17
CA ASP A 24 4.78 -5.06 -35.10
C ASP A 24 5.55 -4.47 -33.92
N HIS A 25 6.55 -3.61 -34.16
CA HIS A 25 7.28 -2.95 -33.07
C HIS A 25 6.39 -1.95 -32.30
N VAL A 26 5.54 -1.20 -33.00
CA VAL A 26 4.56 -0.30 -32.39
C VAL A 26 3.55 -1.08 -31.54
N ARG A 27 3.01 -2.20 -32.06
CA ARG A 27 2.10 -3.07 -31.30
C ARG A 27 2.77 -3.66 -30.06
N LEU A 28 4.05 -4.01 -30.14
CA LEU A 28 4.81 -4.51 -29.00
C LEU A 28 4.98 -3.44 -27.91
N LEU A 29 5.24 -2.18 -28.30
CA LEU A 29 5.33 -1.06 -27.38
C LEU A 29 3.97 -0.75 -26.73
N GLU A 30 2.88 -0.80 -27.48
CA GLU A 30 1.53 -0.62 -26.96
C GLU A 30 1.18 -1.72 -25.94
N MET A 31 1.43 -2.99 -26.27
CA MET A 31 1.24 -4.11 -25.35
C MET A 31 2.09 -3.96 -24.07
N GLN A 32 3.33 -3.47 -24.19
CA GLN A 32 4.18 -3.25 -23.03
C GLN A 32 3.65 -2.12 -22.14
N HIS A 33 3.20 -1.00 -22.73
CA HIS A 33 2.61 0.11 -22.00
C HIS A 33 1.33 -0.31 -21.27
N GLU A 34 0.47 -1.11 -21.90
CA GLU A 34 -0.73 -1.65 -21.24
C GLU A 34 -0.39 -2.58 -20.07
N ALA A 35 0.59 -3.47 -20.26
CA ALA A 35 1.05 -4.39 -19.22
C ALA A 35 1.63 -3.62 -18.02
N LEU A 36 2.46 -2.61 -18.27
CA LEU A 36 3.02 -1.74 -17.23
C LEU A 36 1.92 -0.96 -16.49
N ALA A 37 0.93 -0.41 -17.21
CA ALA A 37 -0.19 0.30 -16.59
C ALA A 37 -1.09 -0.61 -15.73
N LYS A 38 -1.22 -1.90 -16.09
CA LYS A 38 -1.90 -2.90 -15.25
C LYS A 38 -1.08 -3.19 -13.98
N LEU A 39 0.22 -3.40 -14.12
CA LEU A 39 1.12 -3.67 -12.98
C LEU A 39 1.16 -2.52 -11.98
N GLU A 40 1.22 -1.27 -12.45
CA GLU A 40 1.19 -0.07 -11.58
C GLU A 40 -0.10 -0.03 -10.74
N ARG A 41 -1.24 -0.32 -11.34
CA ARG A 41 -2.54 -0.38 -10.66
C ARG A 41 -2.60 -1.47 -9.60
N TYR A 42 -2.13 -2.68 -9.91
CA TYR A 42 -2.07 -3.77 -8.94
C TYR A 42 -1.20 -3.40 -7.73
N ARG A 43 -0.07 -2.75 -7.96
CA ARG A 43 0.83 -2.31 -6.88
C ARG A 43 0.19 -1.25 -5.98
N ILE A 44 -0.49 -0.26 -6.55
CA ILE A 44 -1.21 0.78 -5.78
C ILE A 44 -2.36 0.17 -4.96
N LEU A 45 -3.11 -0.76 -5.55
CA LEU A 45 -4.21 -1.44 -4.84
C LEU A 45 -3.68 -2.25 -3.65
N GLN A 46 -2.58 -2.97 -3.84
CA GLN A 46 -1.95 -3.73 -2.76
C GLN A 46 -1.45 -2.83 -1.64
N SER A 47 -0.73 -1.75 -1.94
CA SER A 47 -0.25 -0.82 -0.90
C SER A 47 -1.40 -0.15 -0.14
N LEU A 48 -2.48 0.21 -0.84
CA LEU A 48 -3.67 0.77 -0.22
C LEU A 48 -4.34 -0.26 0.72
N SER A 49 -4.49 -1.50 0.27
CA SER A 49 -5.10 -2.56 1.07
C SER A 49 -4.30 -2.86 2.35
N THR A 50 -2.97 -2.92 2.26
CA THR A 50 -2.11 -3.17 3.43
C THR A 50 -2.17 -2.04 4.43
N ASN A 51 -2.24 -0.79 3.96
CA ASN A 51 -2.36 0.36 4.85
C ASN A 51 -3.72 0.39 5.55
N ILE A 52 -4.80 0.05 4.85
CA ILE A 52 -6.14 -0.01 5.46
C ILE A 52 -6.18 -1.09 6.54
N VAL A 53 -5.64 -2.28 6.26
CA VAL A 53 -5.57 -3.37 7.25
C VAL A 53 -4.73 -2.95 8.46
N ASN A 54 -3.60 -2.29 8.22
CA ASN A 54 -2.71 -1.83 9.28
C ASN A 54 -3.35 -0.73 10.14
N LEU A 55 -4.02 0.24 9.51
CA LEU A 55 -4.77 1.29 10.20
C LEU A 55 -5.91 0.71 11.02
N LEU A 56 -6.66 -0.25 10.46
CA LEU A 56 -7.76 -0.92 11.14
C LEU A 56 -7.26 -1.72 12.35
N ALA A 57 -6.21 -2.51 12.19
CA ALA A 57 -5.61 -3.29 13.28
C ALA A 57 -5.11 -2.38 14.41
N THR A 58 -4.44 -1.27 14.07
CA THR A 58 -3.95 -0.30 15.05
C THR A 58 -5.11 0.41 15.76
N ALA A 59 -6.15 0.79 15.04
CA ALA A 59 -7.32 1.45 15.61
C ALA A 59 -8.07 0.52 16.58
N VAL A 60 -8.33 -0.74 16.17
CA VAL A 60 -8.99 -1.74 17.03
C VAL A 60 -8.16 -2.01 18.27
N PHE A 61 -6.84 -2.18 18.13
CA PHE A 61 -5.94 -2.36 19.28
C PHE A 61 -6.02 -1.18 20.24
N THR A 62 -5.90 0.06 19.74
CA THR A 62 -5.91 1.28 20.57
C THR A 62 -7.26 1.46 21.28
N ILE A 63 -8.38 1.17 20.61
CA ILE A 63 -9.71 1.21 21.23
C ILE A 63 -9.81 0.15 22.32
N ALA A 64 -9.36 -1.08 22.06
CA ALA A 64 -9.40 -2.16 23.02
C ALA A 64 -8.56 -1.85 24.27
N THR A 65 -7.36 -1.27 24.13
CA THR A 65 -6.52 -0.92 25.29
C THR A 65 -7.17 0.16 26.15
N ILE A 66 -7.80 1.16 25.52
CA ILE A 66 -8.52 2.24 26.22
C ILE A 66 -9.74 1.68 26.96
N VAL A 67 -10.54 0.83 26.30
CA VAL A 67 -11.68 0.17 26.93
C VAL A 67 -11.21 -0.70 28.09
N SER A 68 -10.12 -1.45 27.92
CA SER A 68 -9.55 -2.27 28.98
C SER A 68 -9.08 -1.45 30.17
N LEU A 69 -8.52 -0.26 29.95
CA LEU A 69 -8.08 0.65 31.01
C LEU A 69 -9.27 1.23 31.79
N ALA A 70 -10.38 1.50 31.11
CA ALA A 70 -11.58 2.03 31.74
C ALA A 70 -12.38 0.98 32.53
N THR A 71 -12.32 -0.29 32.11
CA THR A 71 -13.17 -1.36 32.64
C THR A 71 -12.48 -2.27 33.65
N ILE A 72 -11.15 -2.43 33.59
CA ILE A 72 -10.43 -3.43 34.38
C ILE A 72 -9.37 -2.74 35.25
N ASN A 73 -9.63 -2.73 36.56
CA ASN A 73 -8.75 -2.13 37.57
C ASN A 73 -8.46 -3.10 38.73
N ASP A 74 -8.44 -4.42 38.47
CA ASP A 74 -8.33 -5.42 39.54
C ASP A 74 -6.91 -5.53 40.11
N SER A 75 -5.88 -5.20 39.32
CA SER A 75 -4.48 -5.26 39.74
C SER A 75 -3.67 -4.06 39.23
N PHE A 76 -2.69 -3.60 40.02
CA PHE A 76 -1.78 -2.52 39.60
C PHE A 76 -0.94 -2.91 38.36
N THR A 77 -0.59 -4.18 38.24
CA THR A 77 0.14 -4.72 37.08
C THR A 77 -0.69 -4.61 35.81
N ASP A 78 -1.98 -4.93 35.88
CA ASP A 78 -2.90 -4.84 34.75
C ASP A 78 -3.06 -3.39 34.28
N ILE A 79 -3.16 -2.45 35.22
CA ILE A 79 -3.23 -1.01 34.93
C ILE A 79 -1.95 -0.58 34.21
N LEU A 80 -0.78 -0.93 34.72
CA LEU A 80 0.50 -0.58 34.08
C LEU A 80 0.58 -1.13 32.65
N VAL A 81 0.26 -2.41 32.46
CA VAL A 81 0.28 -3.04 31.12
C VAL A 81 -0.66 -2.32 30.17
N ASN A 82 -1.89 -2.00 30.60
CA ASN A 82 -2.87 -1.30 29.77
C ASN A 82 -2.46 0.15 29.44
N VAL A 83 -1.80 0.85 30.37
CA VAL A 83 -1.27 2.20 30.12
C VAL A 83 -0.16 2.14 29.07
N TYR A 84 0.83 1.26 29.23
CA TYR A 84 1.91 1.11 28.25
C TYR A 84 1.38 0.67 26.87
N ALA A 85 0.43 -0.27 26.85
CA ALA A 85 -0.21 -0.72 25.62
C ALA A 85 -0.98 0.41 24.93
N SER A 86 -1.68 1.26 25.68
CA SER A 86 -2.41 2.41 25.13
C SER A 86 -1.47 3.46 24.54
N VAL A 87 -0.37 3.79 25.23
CA VAL A 87 0.65 4.73 24.72
C VAL A 87 1.28 4.17 23.44
N LEU A 88 1.60 2.88 23.41
CA LEU A 88 2.17 2.22 22.23
C LEU A 88 1.17 2.19 21.06
N GLY A 89 -0.10 1.90 21.32
CA GLY A 89 -1.17 1.92 20.32
C GLY A 89 -1.35 3.32 19.72
N PHE A 90 -1.34 4.35 20.56
CA PHE A 90 -1.43 5.74 20.11
C PHE A 90 -0.21 6.16 19.29
N ALA A 91 0.99 5.77 19.71
CA ALA A 91 2.22 6.04 18.96
C ALA A 91 2.18 5.38 17.56
N MET A 92 1.72 4.13 17.48
CA MET A 92 1.53 3.42 16.22
C MET A 92 0.49 4.11 15.32
N LEU A 93 -0.62 4.58 15.91
CA LEU A 93 -1.66 5.31 15.18
C LEU A 93 -1.11 6.60 14.55
N VAL A 94 -0.31 7.36 15.31
CA VAL A 94 0.32 8.59 14.84
C VAL A 94 1.32 8.32 13.72
N ILE A 95 2.17 7.31 13.89
CA ILE A 95 3.16 6.91 12.87
C ILE A 95 2.48 6.53 11.55
N GLU A 96 1.29 5.93 11.62
CA GLU A 96 0.55 5.53 10.42
C GLU A 96 -0.09 6.70 9.66
N ILE A 97 -0.60 7.68 10.39
CA ILE A 97 -1.20 8.87 9.78
C ILE A 97 -0.10 9.77 9.20
N LYS A 98 1.02 9.88 9.90
CA LYS A 98 2.13 10.76 9.53
C LYS A 98 3.47 10.10 9.84
N PRO A 99 4.20 9.62 8.82
CA PRO A 99 5.53 9.10 9.05
C PRO A 99 6.47 10.23 9.47
N ILE A 100 7.27 9.99 10.51
CA ILE A 100 8.28 10.93 10.95
C ILE A 100 9.63 10.40 10.46
N ALA A 101 10.16 11.01 9.39
CA ALA A 101 11.41 10.57 8.77
C ALA A 101 12.58 10.48 9.77
N SER A 102 12.68 11.43 10.71
CA SER A 102 13.72 11.45 11.74
C SER A 102 13.65 10.30 12.74
N VAL A 103 12.46 9.72 12.93
CA VAL A 103 12.25 8.59 13.86
C VAL A 103 12.37 7.25 13.11
N ALA A 104 12.14 7.25 11.80
CA ALA A 104 12.16 6.06 10.96
C ALA A 104 13.49 5.30 10.99
N GLU A 105 14.61 5.99 11.15
CA GLU A 105 15.93 5.37 11.26
C GLU A 105 16.09 4.55 12.55
N TYR A 106 15.49 5.01 13.66
CA TYR A 106 15.61 4.36 14.97
C TYR A 106 14.60 3.23 15.17
N VAL A 107 13.43 3.32 14.54
CA VAL A 107 12.35 2.32 14.64
C VAL A 107 12.08 1.67 13.29
N LEU A 108 13.13 1.33 12.54
CA LEU A 108 13.00 0.69 11.23
C LEU A 108 12.08 -0.54 11.27
N PHE A 109 12.09 -1.26 12.39
CA PHE A 109 11.18 -2.37 12.67
C PHE A 109 9.70 -1.99 12.48
N LEU A 110 9.27 -0.83 13.00
CA LEU A 110 7.90 -0.32 12.88
C LEU A 110 7.54 0.15 11.46
N TYR A 111 8.52 0.33 10.57
CA TYR A 111 8.27 0.72 9.18
C TYR A 111 8.28 -0.47 8.21
N THR A 112 8.70 -1.65 8.68
CA THR A 112 8.68 -2.88 7.87
C THR A 112 7.37 -3.64 8.05
N LEU A 113 6.84 -4.21 6.97
CA LEU A 113 5.63 -5.06 7.00
C LEU A 113 5.82 -6.27 7.93
N LYS A 114 7.03 -6.84 7.93
CA LYS A 114 7.43 -7.95 8.82
C LYS A 114 7.36 -7.57 10.29
N GLY A 115 7.98 -6.43 10.64
CA GLY A 115 8.03 -5.97 12.02
C GLY A 115 6.65 -5.59 12.53
N ARG A 116 5.84 -4.89 11.73
CA ARG A 116 4.44 -4.56 12.06
C ARG A 116 3.57 -5.79 12.27
N GLY A 117 3.63 -6.76 11.37
CA GLY A 117 2.88 -8.01 11.51
C GLY A 117 3.21 -8.74 12.82
N LEU A 118 4.51 -8.86 13.13
CA LEU A 118 4.96 -9.47 14.38
C LEU A 118 4.56 -8.66 15.62
N LEU A 119 4.64 -7.32 15.54
CA LEU A 119 4.22 -6.42 16.60
C LEU A 119 2.73 -6.58 16.92
N PHE A 120 1.85 -6.66 15.91
CA PHE A 120 0.42 -6.88 16.16
C PHE A 120 0.13 -8.25 16.78
N VAL A 121 0.85 -9.30 16.37
CA VAL A 121 0.72 -10.61 17.03
C VAL A 121 1.10 -10.48 18.51
N PHE A 122 2.22 -9.83 18.82
CA PHE A 122 2.65 -9.58 20.19
C PHE A 122 1.64 -8.74 21.00
N LEU A 123 1.16 -7.63 20.42
CA LEU A 123 0.20 -6.73 21.06
C LEU A 123 -1.16 -7.39 21.28
N GLY A 124 -1.61 -8.20 20.32
CA GLY A 124 -2.83 -8.98 20.42
C GLY A 124 -2.77 -10.02 21.54
N CYS A 125 -1.59 -10.62 21.77
CA CYS A 125 -1.38 -11.52 22.91
C CYS A 125 -1.41 -10.79 24.26
N ILE A 126 -0.90 -9.56 24.33
CA ILE A 126 -0.92 -8.75 25.57
C ILE A 126 -2.34 -8.38 25.97
N ILE A 127 -3.20 -8.06 25.00
CA ILE A 127 -4.55 -7.57 25.27
C ILE A 127 -5.58 -8.68 25.47
N ILE A 128 -5.28 -9.91 25.04
CA ILE A 128 -6.17 -11.04 25.24
C ILE A 128 -6.42 -11.21 26.74
N LYS A 129 -7.68 -11.05 27.11
CA LYS A 129 -8.21 -11.36 28.44
C LYS A 129 -9.36 -12.34 28.28
N THR A 130 -9.66 -13.07 29.35
CA THR A 130 -10.54 -14.24 29.32
C THR A 130 -11.98 -13.90 28.95
N GLU A 131 -12.44 -12.66 29.18
CA GLU A 131 -13.82 -12.26 28.92
C GLU A 131 -13.93 -10.86 28.28
N GLY A 132 -15.04 -10.64 27.56
CA GLY A 132 -15.44 -9.33 27.04
C GLY A 132 -14.90 -8.98 25.65
N PHE A 133 -14.99 -7.68 25.33
CA PHE A 133 -14.59 -7.12 24.03
C PHE A 133 -13.11 -7.37 23.69
N ASN A 134 -12.25 -7.41 24.71
CA ASN A 134 -10.81 -7.57 24.53
C ASN A 134 -10.41 -8.94 23.98
N LEU A 135 -11.17 -9.99 24.25
CA LEU A 135 -10.93 -11.31 23.68
C LEU A 135 -11.10 -11.28 22.17
N PHE A 136 -12.22 -10.74 21.69
CA PHE A 136 -12.52 -10.63 20.26
C PHE A 136 -11.57 -9.67 19.56
N ALA A 137 -11.29 -8.50 20.18
CA ALA A 137 -10.35 -7.53 19.64
C ALA A 137 -8.92 -8.11 19.56
N GLY A 138 -8.48 -8.84 20.58
CA GLY A 138 -7.17 -9.48 20.60
C GLY A 138 -7.03 -10.54 19.51
N ILE A 139 -7.99 -11.46 19.38
CA ILE A 139 -7.99 -12.47 18.30
C ILE A 139 -7.97 -11.79 16.92
N PHE A 140 -8.77 -10.73 16.74
CA PHE A 140 -8.79 -9.97 15.50
C PHE A 140 -7.43 -9.35 15.18
N VAL A 141 -6.80 -8.68 16.16
CA VAL A 141 -5.48 -8.04 15.99
C VAL A 141 -4.39 -9.08 15.71
N ILE A 142 -4.41 -10.24 16.40
CA ILE A 142 -3.50 -11.36 16.12
C ILE A 142 -3.69 -11.87 14.69
N SER A 143 -4.93 -12.09 14.28
CA SER A 143 -5.24 -12.61 12.93
C SER A 143 -4.76 -11.66 11.84
N MET A 144 -4.98 -10.35 12.00
CA MET A 144 -4.50 -9.34 11.06
C MET A 144 -2.97 -9.24 11.08
N GLY A 145 -2.35 -9.30 12.26
CA GLY A 145 -0.90 -9.36 12.41
C GLY A 145 -0.28 -10.55 11.68
N LEU A 146 -0.89 -11.73 11.80
CA LEU A 146 -0.45 -12.93 11.12
C LEU A 146 -0.60 -12.82 9.60
N VAL A 147 -1.73 -12.30 9.11
CA VAL A 147 -1.93 -12.06 7.67
C VAL A 147 -0.89 -11.09 7.13
N LEU A 148 -0.63 -9.98 7.83
CA LEU A 148 0.40 -9.00 7.44
C LEU A 148 1.79 -9.63 7.45
N PHE A 149 2.09 -10.43 8.48
CA PHE A 149 3.37 -11.13 8.61
C PHE A 149 3.59 -12.14 7.47
N LEU A 150 2.59 -12.97 7.16
CA LEU A 150 2.65 -13.94 6.06
C LEU A 150 2.75 -13.24 4.70
N THR A 151 2.02 -12.14 4.51
CA THR A 151 2.10 -11.32 3.29
C THR A 151 3.51 -10.78 3.08
N ALA A 152 4.24 -10.51 4.15
CA ALA A 152 5.62 -10.03 4.05
C ALA A 152 6.64 -11.09 3.58
N PHE A 153 6.26 -12.37 3.51
CA PHE A 153 7.05 -13.42 2.86
C PHE A 153 6.61 -13.69 1.41
N ALA A 154 5.49 -13.11 0.97
CA ALA A 154 5.10 -13.20 -0.42
C ALA A 154 6.12 -12.48 -1.30
N ARG A 155 6.38 -13.05 -2.49
CA ARG A 155 7.39 -12.55 -3.45
C ARG A 155 7.12 -11.11 -3.90
N HIS A 156 5.89 -10.63 -3.73
CA HIS A 156 5.47 -9.27 -4.05
C HIS A 156 5.23 -8.49 -2.75
N VAL A 157 6.29 -7.89 -2.20
CA VAL A 157 6.18 -7.06 -1.00
C VAL A 157 5.86 -5.63 -1.44
N PRO A 158 4.64 -5.11 -1.17
CA PRO A 158 4.36 -3.71 -1.42
C PRO A 158 5.20 -2.84 -0.50
N PHE A 159 5.74 -1.75 -1.04
CA PHE A 159 6.35 -0.72 -0.20
C PHE A 159 5.25 -0.06 0.64
N ILE A 160 5.46 -0.01 1.96
CA ILE A 160 4.59 0.77 2.84
C ILE A 160 4.91 2.24 2.58
N THR A 161 3.96 2.90 1.94
CA THR A 161 3.94 4.36 1.70
C THR A 161 2.73 4.93 2.43
N ASP A 162 2.73 6.23 2.68
CA ASP A 162 1.64 6.84 3.45
C ASP A 162 0.28 6.65 2.81
N VAL A 163 -0.75 6.51 3.66
CA VAL A 163 -2.16 6.44 3.21
C VAL A 163 -2.51 7.60 2.29
N SER A 164 -2.12 8.82 2.66
CA SER A 164 -2.39 10.03 1.87
C SER A 164 -1.70 10.01 0.50
N THR A 165 -0.45 9.52 0.45
CA THR A 165 0.31 9.39 -0.80
C THR A 165 -0.29 8.32 -1.70
N ASN A 166 -0.64 7.14 -1.15
CA ASN A 166 -1.30 6.08 -1.92
C ASN A 166 -2.68 6.51 -2.44
N TYR A 167 -3.45 7.22 -1.63
CA TYR A 167 -4.74 7.77 -2.03
C TYR A 167 -4.60 8.78 -3.18
N ARG A 168 -3.58 9.65 -3.12
CA ARG A 168 -3.29 10.59 -4.21
C ARG A 168 -2.89 9.86 -5.50
N MET A 169 -1.99 8.88 -5.42
CA MET A 169 -1.57 8.06 -6.57
C MET A 169 -2.74 7.30 -7.19
N TRP A 170 -3.65 6.78 -6.37
CA TRP A 170 -4.88 6.15 -6.85
C TRP A 170 -5.76 7.13 -7.64
N ASN A 171 -6.02 8.32 -7.09
CA ASN A 171 -6.82 9.33 -7.78
C ASN A 171 -6.18 9.78 -9.10
N GLU A 172 -4.86 9.94 -9.14
CA GLU A 172 -4.12 10.25 -10.37
C GLU A 172 -4.20 9.11 -11.40
N ALA A 173 -4.11 7.85 -10.97
CA ALA A 173 -4.25 6.68 -11.85
C ALA A 173 -5.68 6.60 -12.43
N VAL A 174 -6.71 6.83 -11.62
CA VAL A 174 -8.11 6.88 -12.08
C VAL A 174 -8.33 8.04 -13.05
N ALA A 175 -7.74 9.21 -12.80
CA ALA A 175 -7.84 10.36 -13.69
C ALA A 175 -7.14 10.14 -15.05
N ARG A 176 -6.00 9.43 -15.06
CA ARG A 176 -5.31 9.02 -16.31
C ARG A 176 -6.19 8.10 -17.14
N GLN A 177 -6.86 7.12 -16.51
CA GLN A 177 -7.74 6.20 -17.22
C GLN A 177 -8.95 6.91 -17.87
N ARG A 178 -9.56 7.87 -17.17
CA ARG A 178 -10.66 8.67 -17.74
C ARG A 178 -10.21 9.49 -18.97
N ARG A 179 -9.01 10.05 -18.93
CA ARG A 179 -8.43 10.80 -20.05
C ARG A 179 -8.10 9.91 -21.25
N GLY A 180 -7.52 8.72 -21.01
CA GLY A 180 -7.24 7.75 -22.08
C GLY A 180 -8.51 7.24 -22.75
N GLY A 181 -9.56 6.93 -21.97
CA GLY A 181 -10.87 6.52 -22.51
C GLY A 181 -11.57 7.63 -23.30
N ALA A 182 -11.48 8.88 -22.85
CA ALA A 182 -12.02 10.02 -23.59
C ALA A 182 -11.26 10.26 -24.90
N ALA A 183 -9.93 10.19 -24.90
CA ALA A 183 -9.12 10.34 -26.11
C ALA A 183 -9.42 9.27 -27.17
N ALA A 184 -9.67 8.02 -26.74
CA ALA A 184 -10.07 6.95 -27.65
C ALA A 184 -11.45 7.18 -28.28
N LEU A 185 -12.37 7.84 -27.56
CA LEU A 185 -13.73 8.12 -28.02
C LEU A 185 -13.82 9.30 -29.01
N PHE A 186 -12.83 10.20 -29.02
CA PHE A 186 -12.72 11.29 -29.99
C PHE A 186 -11.87 10.93 -31.23
N ALA A 187 -11.26 9.75 -31.24
CA ALA A 187 -10.43 9.25 -32.35
C ALA A 187 -11.19 8.29 -33.29
N THR A 188 -12.42 7.92 -32.96
CA THR A 188 -13.36 7.13 -33.78
C THR A 188 -14.41 8.02 -34.41
#